data_AF-A0A7Y1FJN7-F1
#
_entry.id   AF-A0A7Y1FJN7-F1
#
_cell.length_a   1.000
_cell.length_b   1.000
_cell.length_c   1.000
_cell.angle_alpha   90.00
_cell.angle_beta   90.00
_cell.angle_gamma   90.00
#
_symmetry.space_group_name_H-M   'P 1'
#
loop_
_entity.id
_entity.type
_entity.pdbx_description
1 polymer ?
#
loop_
_entity_poly.entity_id
_entity_poly.type
_entity_poly.pdbx_seq_one_letter_code
_entity_poly.pdbx_strand_id
1 'polypeptide(L)' 'MNWLKSLLSATRPHRSFARLDNNGRCRAFRQCAQPPVGDGWVEISEIRLNWLHQVLPPDARVSSPATHSRVQPLLGI' A
#
# COMPACT_ATOMS: atom_id res chain seq x y z
N MET A 1 13.63 -30.11 11.89
CA MET A 1 13.74 -28.80 12.56
C MET A 1 13.56 -27.71 11.50
N ASN A 2 12.38 -27.11 11.43
CA ASN A 2 11.81 -26.54 10.20
C ASN A 2 11.81 -25.00 10.22
N TRP A 3 12.76 -24.42 10.96
CA TRP A 3 12.80 -23.02 11.40
C TRP A 3 13.09 -22.02 10.28
N LEU A 4 13.69 -22.48 9.19
CA LEU A 4 14.00 -21.65 8.02
C LEU A 4 12.76 -21.31 7.18
N LYS A 5 11.65 -22.06 7.31
CA LYS A 5 10.44 -21.84 6.51
C LYS A 5 9.68 -20.56 6.88
N SER A 6 9.89 -20.01 8.08
CA SER A 6 9.20 -18.80 8.55
C SER A 6 9.69 -17.52 7.86
N LEU A 7 10.97 -17.49 7.43
CA LEU A 7 11.56 -16.34 6.75
C LEU A 7 10.99 -16.14 5.34
N LEU A 8 10.61 -17.22 4.66
CA LEU A 8 10.01 -17.17 3.31
C LEU A 8 8.48 -17.03 3.33
N SER A 9 7.83 -17.44 4.42
CA SER A 9 6.37 -17.32 4.59
C SER A 9 5.93 -15.95 5.13
N ALA A 10 6.87 -15.08 5.53
CA ALA A 10 6.62 -13.66 5.81
C ALA A 10 6.53 -12.81 4.53
N THR A 11 6.10 -13.38 3.41
CA THR A 11 5.72 -12.62 2.22
C THR A 11 4.45 -11.86 2.55
N ARG A 12 4.58 -10.75 3.29
CA ARG A 12 3.48 -9.79 3.43
C ARG A 12 3.05 -9.45 2.02
N PRO A 13 1.74 -9.46 1.71
CA PRO A 13 1.28 -9.06 0.39
C PRO A 13 1.83 -7.66 0.12
N HIS A 14 2.69 -7.56 -0.89
CA HIS A 14 3.25 -6.29 -1.31
C HIS A 14 2.09 -5.47 -1.90
N ARG A 15 1.66 -4.46 -1.15
CA ARG A 15 0.60 -3.56 -1.61
C ARG A 15 1.22 -2.51 -2.52
N SER A 16 0.47 -2.14 -3.55
CA SER A 16 0.86 -1.09 -4.46
C SER A 16 0.14 0.19 -4.07
N PHE A 17 0.85 1.31 -4.07
CA PHE A 17 0.31 2.62 -3.76
C PHE A 17 0.63 3.59 -4.90
N ALA A 18 -0.35 4.40 -5.28
CA ALA A 18 -0.19 5.54 -6.16
C ALA A 18 -0.26 6.82 -5.32
N ARG A 19 0.61 7.79 -5.60
CA ARG A 19 0.51 9.13 -5.05
C ARG A 19 -0.28 10.00 -6.02
N LEU A 20 -1.40 10.53 -5.56
CA LEU A 20 -2.22 11.48 -6.28
C LEU A 20 -1.83 12.91 -5.91
N ASP A 21 -1.87 13.79 -6.90
CA ASP A 21 -1.83 15.23 -6.70
C ASP A 21 -3.22 15.78 -6.29
N ASN A 22 -3.33 17.05 -5.95
CA ASN A 22 -4.59 17.68 -5.52
C ASN A 22 -5.68 17.60 -6.61
N ASN A 23 -5.27 17.50 -7.87
CA ASN A 23 -6.14 17.30 -9.03
C ASN A 23 -6.48 15.82 -9.30
N GLY A 24 -6.09 14.88 -8.43
CA GLY A 24 -6.35 13.46 -8.58
C GLY A 24 -5.47 12.74 -9.63
N ARG A 25 -4.42 13.40 -10.11
CA ARG A 25 -3.47 12.82 -11.09
C ARG A 25 -2.39 12.00 -10.40
N CYS A 26 -2.07 10.84 -10.93
CA CYS A 26 -1.00 10.01 -10.38
C CYS A 26 0.38 10.57 -10.74
N ARG A 27 1.19 10.84 -9.72
CA ARG A 27 2.55 11.38 -9.87
C ARG A 27 3.64 10.39 -9.55
N ALA A 28 3.38 9.44 -8.66
CA ALA A 28 4.37 8.45 -8.26
C ALA A 28 3.70 7.13 -7.89
N PHE A 29 4.46 6.04 -8.01
CA PHE A 29 4.06 4.72 -7.56
C PHE A 29 5.03 4.21 -6.52
N ARG A 30 4.52 3.45 -5.55
CA ARG A 30 5.34 2.83 -4.51
C ARG A 30 4.73 1.49 -4.12
N GLN A 31 5.53 0.43 -4.21
CA GLN A 31 5.15 -0.89 -3.73
C GLN A 31 5.74 -1.10 -2.33
N CYS A 32 4.90 -1.22 -1.32
CA CYS A 32 5.33 -1.38 0.07
C CYS A 32 4.36 -2.33 0.80
N ALA A 33 4.88 -3.12 1.73
CA ALA A 33 4.03 -3.94 2.60
C ALA A 33 3.38 -3.12 3.74
N GLN A 34 3.87 -1.90 3.98
CA GLN A 34 3.37 -0.96 4.98
C GLN A 34 2.80 0.28 4.30
N PRO A 35 1.76 0.91 4.87
CA PRO A 35 1.22 2.16 4.36
C PRO A 35 2.32 3.22 4.39
N PRO A 36 2.62 3.88 3.25
CA PRO A 36 3.62 4.95 3.23
C PRO A 36 3.14 6.13 4.09
N VAL A 37 4.05 6.67 4.90
CA VAL A 37 3.83 7.94 5.59
C VAL A 37 3.82 9.07 4.56
N GLY A 38 2.69 9.79 4.48
CA GLY A 38 2.51 10.96 3.62
C GLY A 38 1.07 11.13 3.13
N ASP A 39 0.73 12.36 2.75
CA ASP A 39 -0.58 12.69 2.19
C ASP A 39 -0.70 12.35 0.71
N GLY A 40 -1.90 11.95 0.29
CA GLY A 40 -2.25 11.67 -1.11
C GLY A 40 -1.83 10.29 -1.63
N TRP A 41 -1.42 9.35 -0.76
CA TRP A 41 -1.22 7.96 -1.16
C TRP A 41 -2.55 7.20 -1.16
N VAL A 42 -2.84 6.53 -2.27
CA VAL A 42 -3.99 5.65 -2.43
C VAL A 42 -3.51 4.25 -2.78
N GLU A 43 -4.16 3.24 -2.20
CA GLU A 43 -3.86 1.84 -2.51
C GLU A 43 -4.44 1.48 -3.88
N ILE A 44 -3.65 0.79 -4.69
CA ILE A 44 -4.01 0.34 -6.04
C ILE A 44 -3.74 -1.15 -6.17
N SER A 45 -4.49 -1.83 -7.04
CA SER A 45 -4.36 -3.29 -7.20
C SER A 45 -3.08 -3.66 -7.95
N GLU A 46 -2.65 -2.79 -8.87
CA GLU A 46 -1.50 -3.00 -9.73
C GLU A 46 -0.82 -1.67 -10.06
N ILE A 47 0.48 -1.67 -10.35
CA ILE A 47 1.19 -0.47 -10.82
C ILE A 47 1.12 -0.44 -12.35
N ARG A 48 0.41 0.55 -12.90
CA ARG A 48 0.39 0.79 -14.35
C ARG A 48 1.01 2.14 -14.69
N LEU A 49 2.09 2.13 -15.48
CA LEU A 49 2.70 3.36 -15.98
C LEU A 49 1.73 4.20 -16.82
N ASN A 50 0.71 3.57 -17.42
CA ASN A 50 -0.33 4.26 -18.15
C ASN A 50 -1.10 5.28 -17.29
N TRP A 51 -1.12 5.12 -15.96
CA TRP A 51 -1.75 6.07 -15.05
C TRP A 51 -0.86 7.26 -14.71
N LEU A 52 0.44 7.22 -15.01
CA LEU A 52 1.35 8.32 -14.75
C LEU A 52 0.86 9.58 -15.47
N HIS A 53 0.75 10.67 -14.73
CA HIS A 53 0.19 11.96 -15.18
C HIS A 53 -1.30 11.95 -15.56
N GLN A 54 -1.99 10.81 -15.45
CA GLN A 54 -3.42 10.68 -15.68
C GLN A 54 -4.21 10.65 -14.36
N VAL A 55 -5.51 10.96 -14.45
CA VAL A 55 -6.42 10.86 -13.30
C VAL A 55 -6.60 9.39 -12.97
N LEU A 56 -6.36 8.99 -11.72
CA LEU A 56 -6.46 7.58 -11.34
C LEU A 56 -7.93 7.16 -11.36
N PRO A 57 -8.32 6.20 -12.22
CA PRO A 57 -9.70 5.74 -12.29
C PRO A 57 -10.12 5.08 -10.96
N PRO A 58 -11.39 5.22 -10.55
CA PRO A 58 -11.89 4.66 -9.30
C PRO A 58 -11.78 3.13 -9.26
N ASP A 59 -11.87 2.47 -10.42
CA ASP A 59 -11.73 1.01 -10.57
C ASP A 59 -10.33 0.50 -10.20
N ALA A 60 -9.30 1.32 -10.44
CA ALA A 60 -7.92 1.01 -10.07
C ALA A 60 -7.63 1.16 -8.57
N ARG A 61 -8.48 1.91 -7.86
CA ARG A 61 -8.33 2.14 -6.43
C ARG A 61 -8.84 0.90 -5.72
N VAL A 62 -7.94 0.17 -5.09
CA VAL A 62 -8.36 -0.80 -4.09
C VAL A 62 -8.98 0.04 -3.00
N SER A 63 -10.28 -0.14 -2.78
CA SER A 63 -10.97 0.42 -1.63
C SER A 63 -10.35 -0.24 -0.41
N SER A 64 -9.17 0.23 0.00
CA SER A 64 -8.53 -0.26 1.20
C SER A 64 -9.50 0.11 2.30
N PRO A 65 -10.07 -0.86 3.05
CA PRO A 65 -10.62 -0.51 4.35
C PRO A 65 -9.45 0.19 5.04
N ALA A 66 -9.66 1.45 5.40
CA ALA A 66 -8.68 2.24 6.14
C ALA A 66 -8.14 1.31 7.21
N THR A 67 -6.83 1.04 7.15
CA THR A 67 -6.21 0.11 8.09
C THR A 67 -6.47 0.70 9.46
N HIS A 68 -7.47 0.14 10.13
CA HIS A 68 -7.80 0.37 11.51
C HIS A 68 -6.47 0.39 12.24
N SER A 69 -6.10 1.57 12.75
CA SER A 69 -4.91 1.79 13.55
C SER A 69 -4.79 0.61 14.49
N ARG A 70 -3.90 -0.33 14.17
CA ARG A 70 -3.65 -1.47 15.03
C ARG A 70 -2.86 -0.90 16.18
N VAL A 71 -3.59 -0.39 17.17
CA VAL A 71 -3.11 -0.16 18.53
C VAL A 71 -2.38 -1.44 18.90
N GLN A 72 -1.06 -1.39 18.93
CA GLN A 72 -0.25 -2.50 19.42
C GLN A 72 -0.50 -2.52 20.92
N PRO A 73 -1.05 -3.59 21.51
CA PRO A 73 -1.00 -3.74 22.94
C PRO A 73 0.49 -3.89 23.28
N LEU A 74 1.02 -2.85 23.91
CA LEU A 74 2.34 -2.81 24.51
C LEU A 74 2.41 -4.00 25.48
N LEU A 75 3.29 -4.95 25.16
CA LEU A 75 3.54 -6.14 25.97
C LEU A 75 4.10 -5.67 27.32
N GLY A 76 3.21 -5.60 28.32
CA GLY A 76 3.55 -5.34 29.70
C GLY A 76 4.29 -6.53 30.30
N ILE A 77 5.41 -6.18 30.93
CA ILE A 77 6.36 -6.99 31.71
C ILE A 77 5.73 -7.98 32.69
#